data_AF-A0A2N0RZ09-F1
#
_entry.id   AF-A0A2N0RZ09-F1
#
_cell.length_a   1.000
_cell.length_b   1.000
_cell.length_c   1.000
_cell.angle_alpha   90.00
_cell.angle_beta   90.00
_cell.angle_gamma   90.00
#
_symmetry.space_group_name_H-M   'P 1'
#
loop_
_entity.id
_entity.type
_entity.pdbx_description
1 polymer ?
#
loop_
_entity_poly.entity_id
_entity_poly.type
_entity_poly.pdbx_seq_one_letter_code
_entity_poly.pdbx_strand_id
1 'polypeptide(L)'
;MVAYNIKNFLEILPSMDILNKRSPEIYKSGRCVRCGHAIETWTHIWMNQVTIDQVINQALEIVKNELLKGIVNDNLYLEIQIKDLKAWSNLLFQLLRI
;
A
#
# COMPACT_ATOMS: atom_id res chain seq x y z
N MET A 1 12.15 -12.18 4.97
CA MET A 1 11.50 -12.81 3.79
C MET A 1 11.05 -14.26 4.05
N VAL A 2 11.92 -15.14 4.56
CA VAL A 2 11.60 -16.58 4.81
C VAL A 2 10.35 -16.80 5.67
N ALA A 3 10.22 -16.10 6.80
CA ALA A 3 9.07 -16.27 7.70
C ALA A 3 7.73 -15.88 7.04
N TYR A 4 7.71 -14.89 6.14
CA TYR A 4 6.51 -14.51 5.42
C TYR A 4 6.08 -15.62 4.45
N ASN A 5 7.02 -16.14 3.65
CA ASN A 5 6.75 -17.20 2.69
C ASN A 5 6.18 -18.45 3.37
N ILE A 6 6.74 -18.84 4.52
CA ILE A 6 6.24 -19.98 5.31
C ILE A 6 4.82 -19.70 5.82
N LYS A 7 4.58 -18.54 6.43
CA LYS A 7 3.24 -18.18 6.95
C LYS A 7 2.19 -18.07 5.85
N ASN A 8 2.58 -17.59 4.68
CA ASN A 8 1.72 -17.49 3.50
C ASN A 8 1.38 -18.88 2.93
N PHE A 9 2.37 -19.77 2.83
CA PHE A 9 2.16 -21.15 2.39
C PHE A 9 1.26 -21.93 3.35
N LEU A 10 1.43 -21.73 4.66
CA LEU A 10 0.63 -22.37 5.69
C LEU A 10 -0.75 -21.72 5.91
N GLU A 11 -1.11 -20.71 5.12
CA GLU A 11 -2.40 -20.02 5.24
C GLU A 11 -2.67 -19.40 6.64
N ILE A 12 -1.62 -19.03 7.38
CA ILE A 12 -1.74 -18.51 8.75
C ILE A 12 -1.63 -16.99 8.87
N LEU A 13 -1.42 -16.28 7.76
CA LEU A 13 -1.61 -14.83 7.74
C LEU A 13 -3.10 -14.47 7.94
N PRO A 14 -3.41 -13.36 8.63
CA PRO A 14 -4.79 -12.96 8.83
C PRO A 14 -5.41 -12.50 7.50
N SER A 15 -6.63 -12.96 7.21
CA SER A 15 -7.48 -12.40 6.16
C SER A 15 -8.07 -11.05 6.59
N MET A 16 -8.62 -10.29 5.63
CA MET A 16 -9.30 -9.03 5.90
C MET A 16 -10.45 -9.14 6.91
N ASP A 17 -11.16 -10.26 6.97
CA ASP A 17 -12.17 -10.52 8.01
C ASP A 17 -11.56 -10.55 9.41
N ILE A 18 -10.40 -11.21 9.57
CA ILE A 18 -9.69 -11.29 10.85
C ILE A 18 -9.16 -9.91 11.23
N LEU A 19 -8.62 -9.16 10.27
CA LEU A 19 -8.12 -7.79 10.49
C LEU A 19 -9.26 -6.84 10.89
N ASN A 20 -10.41 -6.91 10.22
CA ASN A 20 -11.62 -6.16 10.57
C ASN A 20 -12.11 -6.46 11.99
N LYS A 21 -12.12 -7.73 12.41
CA LYS A 21 -12.51 -8.09 13.79
C LYS A 21 -11.54 -7.58 14.85
N ARG A 22 -10.24 -7.50 14.53
CA ARG A 22 -9.20 -7.03 15.47
C ARG A 22 -9.15 -5.51 15.59
N SER A 23 -9.37 -4.81 14.48
CA SER A 23 -9.24 -3.35 14.39
C SER A 23 -10.29 -2.76 13.42
N PRO A 24 -11.58 -2.76 13.80
CA PRO A 24 -12.68 -2.27 12.95
C PRO A 24 -12.61 -0.76 12.66
N GLU A 25 -11.85 0.00 13.47
CA GLU A 25 -11.56 1.40 13.25
C GLU A 25 -10.66 1.63 12.02
N ILE A 26 -9.77 0.67 11.72
CA ILE A 26 -8.83 0.71 10.58
C ILE A 26 -9.40 -0.05 9.38
N TYR A 27 -9.76 -1.30 9.58
CA TYR A 27 -10.23 -2.18 8.51
C TYR A 27 -11.76 -2.19 8.51
N LYS A 28 -12.38 -1.58 7.51
CA LYS A 28 -13.85 -1.37 7.49
C LYS A 28 -14.66 -2.51 6.91
N SER A 29 -14.01 -3.46 6.24
CA SER A 29 -14.70 -4.58 5.60
C SER A 29 -13.79 -5.80 5.49
N GLY A 30 -14.41 -6.97 5.37
CA GLY A 30 -13.76 -8.22 5.00
C GLY A 30 -13.41 -8.36 3.52
N ARG A 31 -13.66 -7.33 2.72
CA ARG A 31 -13.40 -7.39 1.28
C ARG A 31 -11.91 -7.40 1.01
N CYS A 32 -11.52 -8.16 -0.01
CA CYS A 32 -10.12 -8.24 -0.43
C CYS A 32 -9.58 -6.87 -0.83
N VAL A 33 -8.40 -6.52 -0.30
CA VAL A 33 -7.74 -5.23 -0.61
C VAL A 33 -7.29 -5.12 -2.05
N ARG A 34 -7.13 -6.26 -2.75
CA ARG A 34 -6.66 -6.28 -4.14
C ARG A 34 -7.75 -5.98 -5.15
N CYS A 35 -8.91 -6.61 -5.00
CA CYS A 35 -10.02 -6.39 -5.93
C CYS A 35 -11.11 -5.46 -5.39
N GLY A 36 -11.29 -5.34 -4.08
CA GLY A 36 -12.33 -4.50 -3.45
C GLY A 36 -13.77 -5.03 -3.52
N HIS A 37 -14.03 -6.15 -4.20
CA HIS A 37 -15.39 -6.63 -4.49
C HIS A 37 -15.77 -7.92 -3.74
N ALA A 38 -14.86 -8.89 -3.65
CA ALA A 38 -15.12 -10.19 -3.01
C ALA A 38 -14.62 -10.22 -1.56
N ILE A 39 -15.21 -11.09 -0.72
CA ILE A 39 -14.67 -11.40 0.61
C ILE A 39 -13.33 -12.10 0.46
N GLU A 40 -12.36 -11.72 1.29
CA GLU A 40 -11.01 -12.25 1.22
C GLU A 40 -10.91 -13.66 1.82
N THR A 41 -10.68 -14.64 0.96
CA THR A 41 -10.29 -16.00 1.33
C THR A 41 -8.91 -16.32 0.76
N TRP A 42 -8.24 -17.36 1.26
CA TRP A 42 -6.93 -17.79 0.74
C TRP A 42 -6.96 -18.15 -0.74
N THR A 43 -7.99 -18.90 -1.16
CA THR A 43 -8.21 -19.21 -2.58
C THR A 43 -8.39 -17.93 -3.40
N HIS A 44 -9.14 -16.94 -2.88
CA HIS A 44 -9.29 -15.66 -3.57
C HIS A 44 -7.97 -14.90 -3.67
N ILE A 45 -7.15 -14.89 -2.61
CA ILE A 45 -5.81 -14.26 -2.61
C ILE A 45 -4.91 -14.86 -3.68
N TRP A 46 -4.89 -16.19 -3.82
CA TRP A 46 -4.02 -16.89 -4.77
C TRP A 46 -4.49 -16.82 -6.21
N MET A 47 -5.80 -16.75 -6.46
CA MET A 47 -6.36 -16.63 -7.80
C MET A 47 -6.47 -15.20 -8.31
N ASN A 48 -6.20 -14.20 -7.45
CA ASN A 48 -6.38 -12.80 -7.82
C ASN A 48 -5.35 -12.39 -8.88
N GLN A 49 -5.84 -11.83 -9.99
CA GLN A 49 -5.02 -11.29 -11.07
C GLN A 49 -4.40 -9.93 -10.69
N VAL A 50 -5.00 -9.21 -9.73
CA VAL A 50 -4.49 -7.93 -9.25
C VAL A 50 -3.37 -8.19 -8.25
N THR A 51 -2.19 -7.68 -8.55
CA THR A 51 -1.02 -7.79 -7.67
C THR A 51 -1.07 -6.74 -6.56
N ILE A 52 -0.40 -6.99 -5.45
CA ILE A 52 -0.32 -6.00 -4.36
C ILE A 52 0.40 -4.71 -4.81
N ASP A 53 1.38 -4.82 -5.71
CA ASP A 53 2.12 -3.67 -6.24
C ASP A 53 1.22 -2.76 -7.08
N GLN A 54 0.29 -3.33 -7.86
CA GLN A 54 -0.69 -2.56 -8.62
C GLN A 54 -1.59 -1.74 -7.68
N VAL A 55 -2.03 -2.33 -6.58
CA VAL A 55 -2.86 -1.65 -5.57
C VAL A 55 -2.09 -0.51 -4.91
N ILE A 56 -0.85 -0.76 -4.50
CA ILE A 56 0.00 0.26 -3.87
C ILE A 56 0.26 1.42 -4.83
N ASN A 57 0.66 1.12 -6.07
CA ASN A 57 0.95 2.14 -7.07
C ASN A 57 -0.30 2.97 -7.43
N GLN A 58 -1.46 2.34 -7.52
CA GLN A 58 -2.71 3.05 -7.74
C GLN A 58 -3.02 4.01 -6.58
N ALA A 59 -2.87 3.56 -5.33
CA ALA A 59 -3.07 4.40 -4.15
C ALA A 59 -2.08 5.58 -4.12
N LEU A 60 -0.81 5.35 -4.45
CA LEU A 60 0.21 6.38 -4.53
C LEU A 60 -0.09 7.42 -5.61
N GLU A 61 -0.54 7.00 -6.80
CA GLU A 61 -0.92 7.93 -7.87
C GLU A 61 -2.16 8.76 -7.50
N ILE A 62 -3.15 8.18 -6.78
CA ILE A 62 -4.28 8.96 -6.25
C ILE A 62 -3.79 10.04 -5.29
N VAL A 63 -2.95 9.67 -4.30
CA VAL A 63 -2.39 10.63 -3.34
C VAL A 63 -1.59 11.71 -4.05
N LYS A 64 -0.73 11.34 -5.00
CA LYS A 64 0.06 12.29 -5.80
C LYS A 64 -0.83 13.25 -6.58
N ASN A 65 -1.92 12.77 -7.18
CA ASN A 65 -2.86 13.63 -7.91
C ASN A 65 -3.62 14.58 -6.99
N GLU A 66 -4.05 14.13 -5.81
CA GLU A 66 -4.69 14.99 -4.82
C GLU A 66 -3.72 16.04 -4.26
N LEU A 67 -2.47 15.66 -4.02
CA LEU A 67 -1.41 16.61 -3.68
C LEU A 67 -1.26 17.63 -4.81
N LEU A 68 -1.08 17.21 -6.06
CA LEU A 68 -0.93 18.11 -7.22
C LEU A 68 -2.12 19.06 -7.40
N LYS A 69 -3.36 18.64 -7.13
CA LYS A 69 -4.52 19.54 -7.13
C LYS A 69 -4.42 20.62 -6.05
N GLY A 70 -3.90 20.28 -4.86
CA GLY A 70 -3.59 21.26 -3.81
C GLY A 70 -2.43 22.19 -4.18
N ILE A 71 -1.41 21.66 -4.89
CA ILE A 71 -0.22 22.39 -5.35
C ILE A 71 -0.56 23.46 -6.39
N VAL A 72 -1.48 23.16 -7.32
CA VAL A 72 -1.89 24.10 -8.37
C VAL A 72 -2.52 25.39 -7.79
N ASN A 73 -2.89 25.40 -6.50
CA ASN A 73 -3.38 26.59 -5.81
C ASN A 73 -2.28 27.49 -5.22
N ASP A 74 -1.05 26.98 -5.00
CA ASP A 74 0.06 27.71 -4.34
C ASP A 74 1.44 27.39 -5.00
N ASN A 75 1.55 27.60 -6.31
CA ASN A 75 2.71 27.19 -7.12
C ASN A 75 4.00 28.01 -6.90
N LEU A 76 4.69 27.76 -5.76
CA LEU A 76 6.13 27.98 -5.59
C LEU A 76 6.74 27.05 -4.51
N TYR A 77 5.96 26.68 -3.48
CA TYR A 77 6.47 25.93 -2.32
C TYR A 77 6.85 24.47 -2.60
N LEU A 78 6.25 23.87 -3.64
CA LEU A 78 6.28 22.42 -3.80
C LEU A 78 7.42 21.92 -4.69
N GLU A 79 7.97 22.79 -5.54
CA GLU A 79 9.21 22.49 -6.26
C GLU A 79 10.41 22.32 -5.31
N ILE A 80 10.42 23.08 -4.20
CA ILE A 80 11.47 23.01 -3.16
C ILE A 80 11.33 21.70 -2.37
N GLN A 81 10.12 21.37 -1.90
CA GLN A 81 9.87 20.12 -1.14
C GLN A 81 10.12 18.84 -1.95
N ILE A 82 9.82 18.82 -3.25
CA ILE A 82 10.06 17.64 -4.11
C ILE A 82 11.57 17.41 -4.31
N LYS A 83 12.37 18.47 -4.42
CA LYS A 83 13.83 18.35 -4.47
C LYS A 83 14.39 17.75 -3.18
N ASP A 84 13.88 18.21 -2.04
CA ASP A 84 14.30 17.70 -0.75
C ASP A 84 13.90 16.22 -0.59
N LEU A 85 12.66 15.84 -0.90
CA LEU A 85 12.20 14.45 -0.84
C LEU A 85 13.05 13.48 -1.67
N LYS A 86 13.53 13.90 -2.86
CA LYS A 86 14.47 13.10 -3.67
C LYS A 86 15.86 12.98 -3.04
N ALA A 87 16.32 14.01 -2.33
CA ALA A 87 17.57 13.94 -1.58
C ALA A 87 17.43 12.98 -0.38
N TRP A 88 16.30 13.02 0.32
CA TRP A 88 16.01 12.12 1.43
C TRP A 88 15.85 10.66 0.99
N SER A 89 15.23 10.38 -0.17
CA SER A 89 15.18 9.01 -0.69
C SER A 89 16.56 8.46 -0.98
N ASN A 90 17.44 9.25 -1.61
CA ASN A 90 18.80 8.82 -1.93
C ASN A 90 19.64 8.58 -0.67
N LEU A 91 19.49 9.42 0.36
CA LEU A 91 20.09 9.21 1.67
C LEU A 91 19.56 7.95 2.36
N LEU A 92 18.25 7.68 2.25
CA LEU A 92 17.64 6.48 2.80
C LEU A 92 18.17 5.20 2.12
N PHE A 93 18.31 5.21 0.79
CA PHE A 93 18.92 4.11 0.03
C PHE A 93 20.39 3.88 0.42
N GLN A 94 21.17 4.96 0.59
CA GLN A 94 22.59 4.85 1.00
C GLN A 94 22.75 4.36 2.45
N LEU A 95 21.89 4.80 3.37
CA LEU A 95 21.96 4.43 4.79
C LEU A 95 21.40 3.02 5.06
N LEU A 96 20.43 2.56 4.27
CA LEU A 96 19.87 1.21 4.40
C LEU A 96 20.63 0.14 3.61
N ARG A 97 21.65 0.52 2.80
CA ARG A 97 22.39 -0.39 1.89
C ARG A 97 21.45 -1.36 1.14
N ILE A 98 20.43 -0.81 0.51
CA ILE A 98 19.64 -1.49 -0.53
C ILE A 98 20.08 -0.93 -1.86
#